data_AF-A0A835ZM01-F1
#
_entry.id   AF-A0A835ZM01-F1
#
_cell.length_a   1.000
_cell.length_b   1.000
_cell.length_c   1.000
_cell.angle_alpha   90.00
_cell.angle_beta   90.00
_cell.angle_gamma   90.00
#
_symmetry.space_group_name_H-M   'P 1'
#
loop_
_entity.id
_entity.type
_entity.pdbx_description
1 polymer ?
#
loop_
_entity_poly.entity_id
_entity_poly.type
_entity_poly.pdbx_seq_one_letter_code
_entity_poly.pdbx_strand_id
1 'polypeptide(L)'
;MAAAEEEPKPKKLKVEAPPALSENILFGMGNPLLDISAVVDKDFLDKYSLKPNDQILAEEKHKELFDELVKKFKVEYHAGGSTQNSIKVAQ
;
A
#
# COMPACT_ATOMS: atom_id res chain seq x y z
N MET A 1 54.12 -45.02 -12.00
CA MET A 1 53.00 -44.65 -12.88
C MET A 1 52.07 -43.75 -12.08
N ALA A 2 52.02 -42.49 -12.46
CA ALA A 2 51.16 -41.48 -11.83
C ALA A 2 49.72 -41.68 -12.33
N ALA A 3 48.77 -41.70 -11.41
CA ALA A 3 47.38 -41.42 -11.71
C ALA A 3 47.03 -40.14 -10.93
N ALA A 4 46.86 -39.06 -11.67
CA ALA A 4 46.47 -37.76 -11.12
C ALA A 4 45.02 -37.82 -10.60
N GLU A 5 44.79 -37.11 -9.51
CA GLU A 5 43.48 -36.76 -8.98
C GLU A 5 42.60 -36.12 -10.05
N GLU A 6 41.31 -36.44 -10.05
CA GLU A 6 40.33 -35.42 -10.37
C GLU A 6 39.21 -35.45 -9.32
N GLU A 7 39.32 -34.56 -8.33
CA GLU A 7 38.24 -34.25 -7.41
C GLU A 7 37.00 -33.81 -8.19
N PRO A 8 35.79 -34.23 -7.78
CA PRO A 8 34.56 -33.80 -8.45
C PRO A 8 34.35 -32.31 -8.22
N LYS A 9 34.69 -31.50 -9.22
CA LYS A 9 34.46 -30.05 -9.23
C LYS A 9 32.99 -29.72 -8.93
N PRO A 10 32.71 -28.69 -8.10
CA PRO A 10 31.34 -28.29 -7.79
C PRO A 10 30.65 -27.86 -9.09
N LYS A 11 29.52 -28.51 -9.41
CA LYS A 11 28.62 -28.04 -10.47
C LYS A 11 28.20 -26.62 -10.12
N LYS A 12 28.77 -25.63 -10.80
CA LYS A 12 28.26 -24.25 -10.76
C LYS A 12 26.80 -24.32 -11.23
N LEU A 13 25.86 -24.16 -10.31
CA LEU A 13 24.49 -23.85 -10.67
C LEU A 13 24.57 -22.58 -11.52
N LYS A 14 24.25 -22.68 -12.81
CA LYS A 14 23.96 -21.49 -13.60
C LYS A 14 22.70 -20.90 -12.98
N VAL A 15 22.86 -19.91 -12.11
CA VAL A 15 21.78 -19.02 -11.75
C VAL A 15 21.56 -18.17 -12.99
N GLU A 16 20.68 -18.65 -13.87
CA GLU A 16 20.19 -17.83 -14.98
C GLU A 16 19.55 -16.59 -14.35
N ALA A 17 19.92 -15.40 -14.85
CA ALA A 17 19.30 -14.17 -14.42
C ALA A 17 17.77 -14.33 -14.59
N PRO A 18 16.96 -13.96 -13.59
CA PRO A 18 15.52 -14.09 -13.71
C PRO A 18 15.07 -13.37 -14.99
N PRO A 19 14.18 -13.99 -15.78
CA PRO A 19 13.68 -13.36 -17.01
C PRO A 19 13.12 -11.98 -16.67
N ALA A 20 13.29 -11.01 -17.59
CA ALA A 20 12.70 -9.70 -17.44
C ALA A 20 11.19 -9.86 -17.18
N LEU A 21 10.68 -9.17 -16.15
CA LEU A 21 9.28 -9.26 -15.78
C LEU A 21 8.42 -8.72 -16.93
N SER A 22 7.34 -9.44 -17.25
CA SER A 22 6.36 -8.95 -18.22
C SER A 22 5.53 -7.81 -17.63
N GLU A 23 5.05 -6.92 -18.49
CA GLU A 23 4.04 -5.94 -18.08
C GLU A 23 2.84 -6.67 -17.45
N ASN A 24 2.23 -6.04 -16.46
CA ASN A 24 1.05 -6.55 -15.74
C ASN A 24 1.24 -7.90 -15.02
N ILE A 25 2.48 -8.31 -14.71
CA ILE A 25 2.76 -9.56 -13.97
C ILE A 25 2.11 -9.61 -12.58
N LEU A 26 1.88 -8.44 -11.97
CA LEU A 26 1.20 -8.30 -10.69
C LEU A 26 -0.15 -7.60 -10.92
N PHE A 27 -1.22 -8.26 -10.51
CA PHE A 27 -2.58 -7.75 -10.57
C PHE A 27 -3.17 -7.66 -9.16
N GLY A 28 -3.81 -6.54 -8.85
CA GLY A 28 -4.54 -6.36 -7.60
C GLY A 28 -5.94 -5.80 -7.86
N MET A 29 -6.91 -6.32 -7.12
CA MET A 29 -8.28 -5.82 -7.10
C MET A 29 -8.71 -5.49 -5.67
N GLY A 30 -9.44 -4.40 -5.52
CA GLY A 30 -9.89 -3.92 -4.22
C GLY A 30 -10.75 -2.69 -4.37
N ASN A 31 -10.93 -1.97 -3.27
CA ASN A 31 -11.71 -0.75 -3.24
C ASN A 31 -10.80 0.44 -3.52
N PRO A 32 -10.85 1.07 -4.72
CA PRO A 32 -10.15 2.31 -4.96
C PRO A 32 -10.83 3.41 -4.14
N LEU A 33 -10.05 4.14 -3.34
CA LEU A 33 -10.55 5.22 -2.49
C LEU A 33 -9.78 6.51 -2.78
N LEU A 34 -10.45 7.65 -2.54
CA LEU A 34 -9.79 8.94 -2.47
C LEU A 34 -9.54 9.25 -0.98
N ASP A 35 -8.27 9.30 -0.58
CA ASP A 35 -7.90 9.70 0.77
C ASP A 35 -7.94 11.22 0.86
N ILE A 36 -8.66 11.74 1.86
CA ILE A 36 -8.68 13.15 2.23
C ILE A 36 -8.02 13.27 3.60
N SER A 37 -6.78 13.76 3.62
CA SER A 37 -5.95 13.81 4.82
C SER A 37 -5.84 15.24 5.35
N ALA A 38 -5.99 15.45 6.65
CA ALA A 38 -5.82 16.75 7.29
C ALA A 38 -5.34 16.59 8.73
N VAL A 39 -4.63 17.60 9.24
CA VAL A 39 -4.37 17.74 10.67
C VAL A 39 -5.60 18.40 11.30
N VAL A 40 -6.30 17.67 12.18
CA VAL A 40 -7.52 18.13 12.85
C VAL A 40 -7.32 18.26 14.36
N ASP A 41 -8.26 18.92 15.03
CA ASP A 41 -8.31 19.02 16.49
C ASP A 41 -9.13 17.87 17.12
N LYS A 42 -9.05 17.77 18.45
CA LYS A 42 -9.78 16.75 19.20
C LYS A 42 -11.29 16.99 19.15
N ASP A 43 -11.73 18.25 19.12
CA ASP A 43 -13.14 18.62 19.09
C ASP A 43 -13.83 18.09 17.81
N PHE A 44 -13.12 18.09 16.67
CA PHE A 44 -13.60 17.49 15.43
C PHE A 44 -13.77 15.98 15.55
N LEU A 45 -12.82 15.28 16.18
CA LEU A 45 -12.94 13.84 16.42
C LEU A 45 -14.13 13.51 17.33
N ASP A 46 -14.27 14.26 18.42
CA ASP A 46 -15.36 14.08 19.40
C ASP A 46 -16.73 14.36 18.74
N LYS A 47 -16.84 15.38 17.88
CA LYS A 47 -18.06 15.72 17.12
C LYS A 47 -18.59 14.54 16.31
N TYR A 48 -17.70 13.79 15.66
CA TYR A 48 -18.06 12.63 14.83
C TYR A 48 -17.93 11.29 15.57
N SER A 49 -17.66 11.30 16.88
CA SER A 49 -17.45 10.10 17.69
C SER A 49 -16.31 9.21 17.17
N LEU A 50 -15.23 9.81 16.68
CA LEU A 50 -14.08 9.10 16.13
C LEU A 50 -13.04 8.85 17.22
N LYS A 51 -12.65 7.59 17.41
CA LYS A 51 -11.50 7.28 18.28
C LYS A 51 -10.19 7.57 17.55
N PRO A 52 -9.13 8.00 18.24
CA PRO A 52 -7.81 8.10 17.63
C PRO A 52 -7.37 6.74 17.05
N ASN A 53 -6.87 6.75 15.81
CA ASN A 53 -6.44 5.56 15.06
C ASN A 53 -7.56 4.56 14.71
N ASP A 54 -8.81 4.99 14.72
CA ASP A 54 -9.93 4.12 14.32
C ASP A 54 -10.05 4.01 12.79
N GLN A 55 -10.57 2.88 12.32
CA GLN A 55 -10.90 2.66 10.91
C GLN A 55 -12.31 2.10 10.81
N ILE A 56 -13.26 2.97 10.45
CA ILE A 56 -14.68 2.67 10.42
C ILE A 56 -15.28 2.96 9.04
N LEU A 57 -16.42 2.32 8.75
CA LEU A 57 -17.25 2.71 7.61
C LEU A 57 -18.12 3.91 7.99
N ALA A 58 -18.30 4.83 7.05
CA ALA A 58 -19.12 6.02 7.25
C ALA A 58 -20.60 5.66 7.41
N GLU A 59 -21.12 5.78 8.63
CA GLU A 59 -22.55 5.85 8.94
C GLU A 59 -23.18 7.22 8.56
N GLU A 60 -24.50 7.36 8.69
CA GLU A 60 -25.23 8.59 8.32
C GLU A 60 -24.70 9.86 9.00
N LYS A 61 -24.27 9.75 10.26
CA LYS A 61 -23.69 10.86 11.03
C LYS A 61 -22.36 11.38 10.44
N HIS A 62 -21.68 10.61 9.60
CA HIS A 62 -20.41 10.98 8.98
C HIS A 62 -20.57 11.56 7.58
N LYS A 63 -21.79 11.62 7.01
CA LYS A 63 -21.97 12.12 5.62
C LYS A 63 -21.49 13.55 5.43
N GLU A 64 -21.69 14.40 6.42
CA GLU A 64 -21.27 15.82 6.38
C GLU A 64 -19.78 16.01 6.70
N LEU A 65 -19.09 14.97 7.19
CA LEU A 65 -17.70 15.04 7.63
C LEU A 65 -16.77 15.50 6.51
N PHE A 66 -16.92 14.92 5.32
CA PHE A 66 -16.03 15.17 4.19
C PHE A 66 -16.11 16.65 3.74
N ASP A 67 -17.31 17.19 3.64
CA ASP A 67 -17.54 18.58 3.24
C ASP A 67 -17.02 19.57 4.28
N GLU A 68 -17.16 19.26 5.57
CA GLU A 68 -16.62 20.11 6.65
C GLU A 68 -15.09 20.05 6.70
N LEU A 69 -14.51 18.87 6.49
CA LEU A 69 -13.06 18.66 6.50
C LEU A 69 -12.37 19.52 5.43
N VAL A 70 -12.87 19.49 4.19
CA VAL A 70 -12.27 20.24 3.06
C VAL A 70 -12.48 21.75 3.16
N LYS A 71 -13.51 22.21 3.88
CA LYS A 71 -13.80 23.65 4.07
C LYS A 71 -13.01 24.24 5.23
N LYS A 72 -12.85 23.49 6.32
CA LYS A 72 -12.24 24.00 7.57
C LYS A 72 -10.73 23.78 7.64
N PHE A 73 -10.23 22.71 7.04
CA PHE A 73 -8.83 22.31 7.19
C PHE A 73 -8.09 22.37 5.86
N LYS A 74 -6.77 22.53 5.95
CA LYS A 74 -5.89 22.33 4.79
C LYS A 74 -5.78 20.83 4.54
N VAL A 75 -6.40 20.38 3.44
CA VAL A 75 -6.45 18.96 3.06
C VAL A 75 -5.40 18.60 2.01
N GLU A 76 -4.93 17.36 2.07
CA GLU A 76 -4.11 16.71 1.04
C GLU A 76 -4.89 15.52 0.47
N TYR A 77 -4.84 15.37 -0.86
CA TYR A 77 -5.57 14.34 -1.58
C TYR A 77 -4.60 13.28 -2.12
N HIS A 78 -4.91 12.01 -1.85
CA HIS A 78 -4.13 10.88 -2.36
C HIS A 78 -5.02 9.79 -2.92
N ALA A 79 -4.52 9.11 -3.95
CA ALA A 79 -5.14 7.86 -4.41
C ALA A 79 -4.82 6.76 -3.38
N GLY A 80 -5.88 6.28 -2.73
CA GLY A 80 -5.85 5.43 -1.55
C GLY A 80 -6.54 4.09 -1.75
N GLY A 81 -6.86 3.44 -0.64
CA GLY A 81 -7.38 2.07 -0.60
C GLY A 81 -6.29 1.02 -0.43
N SER A 82 -6.55 0.03 0.42
CA SER A 82 -5.53 -0.94 0.89
C SER A 82 -4.81 -1.68 -0.26
N THR A 83 -5.58 -2.27 -1.19
CA THR A 83 -4.98 -2.97 -2.33
C THR A 83 -4.20 -2.01 -3.22
N GLN A 84 -4.75 -0.84 -3.53
CA GLN A 84 -4.08 0.14 -4.38
C GLN A 84 -2.78 0.66 -3.75
N ASN A 85 -2.78 0.88 -2.43
CA ASN A 85 -1.58 1.27 -1.69
C ASN A 85 -0.48 0.21 -1.76
N SER A 86 -0.84 -1.08 -1.69
CA SER A 86 0.13 -2.17 -1.82
C SER A 86 0.67 -2.27 -3.26
N ILE A 87 -0.20 -2.26 -4.26
CA ILE A 87 0.18 -2.44 -5.66
C ILE A 87 1.00 -1.27 -6.19
N LYS A 88 0.65 -0.02 -5.84
CA LYS A 88 1.38 1.18 -6.30
C LYS A 88 2.79 1.31 -5.73
N VAL A 89 3.09 0.60 -4.64
CA VAL A 89 4.43 0.55 -4.03
C VAL A 89 5.22 -0.64 -4.58
N ALA A 90 4.54 -1.72 -4.93
CA ALA A 90 5.16 -2.92 -5.47
C ALA A 90 5.57 -2.80 -6.95
N GLN A 91 4.93 -1.91 -7.71
CA GLN A 91 5.21 -1.62 -9.13
C GLN A 91 5.89 -0.26 -9.28
#